data_AF-A0A3D3DTQ2-F1
#
_entry.id   AF-A0A3D3DTQ2-F1
#
_cell.length_a   1.000
_cell.length_b   1.000
_cell.length_c   1.000
_cell.angle_alpha   90.00
_cell.angle_beta   90.00
_cell.angle_gamma   90.00
#
_symmetry.space_group_name_H-M   'P 1'
#
loop_
_entity.id
_entity.type
_entity.pdbx_description
1 polymer ?
#
loop_
_entity_poly.entity_id
_entity_poly.type
_entity_poly.pdbx_seq_one_letter_code
_entity_poly.pdbx_strand_id
1 'polypeptide(L)' 'VGLNIEDFHQYIDFIADRRLTTCGLDPLVGDVKNPFPWLAEMIDIKKEQNFFEGRVTEYQKSTALGNIDDDDL' A
#
# COMPACT_ATOMS: atom_id res chain seq x y z
N VAL A 1 5.49 22.90 -14.24
CA VAL A 1 6.41 22.01 -13.50
C VAL A 1 5.61 20.75 -13.20
N GLY A 2 5.85 19.69 -13.95
CA GLY A 2 5.06 18.47 -13.92
C GLY A 2 5.95 17.28 -14.26
N LEU A 3 5.45 16.08 -13.98
CA LEU A 3 6.12 14.81 -14.23
C LEU A 3 6.65 14.77 -15.68
N ASN A 4 7.97 14.90 -15.83
CA ASN A 4 8.63 14.67 -17.11
C ASN A 4 8.92 13.16 -17.26
N ILE A 5 9.15 12.72 -18.50
CA ILE A 5 9.29 11.29 -18.80
C ILE A 5 10.62 10.73 -18.26
N GLU A 6 11.67 11.55 -18.27
CA GLU A 6 13.00 11.18 -17.78
C GLU A 6 13.01 10.88 -16.27
N ASP A 7 12.40 11.74 -15.47
CA ASP A 7 12.23 11.58 -14.03
C ASP A 7 11.32 10.37 -13.73
N PHE A 8 10.33 10.09 -14.58
CA PHE A 8 9.50 8.89 -14.43
C PHE A 8 10.29 7.60 -14.64
N HIS A 9 11.17 7.58 -15.65
CA HIS A 9 12.07 6.44 -15.87
C HIS A 9 13.03 6.27 -14.69
N GLN A 10 13.63 7.34 -14.19
CA GLN A 10 14.49 7.29 -13.00
C GLN A 10 13.73 6.79 -11.76
N TYR A 11 12.47 7.18 -11.60
CA TYR A 11 11.63 6.66 -10.51
C TYR A 11 11.34 5.16 -10.64
N ILE A 12 11.11 4.65 -11.86
CA ILE A 12 10.93 3.21 -12.11
C ILE A 12 12.20 2.46 -11.71
N ASP A 13 13.37 2.93 -12.14
CA ASP A 13 14.66 2.33 -11.79
C ASP A 13 14.88 2.32 -10.27
N PHE A 14 14.59 3.44 -9.60
CA PHE A 14 14.66 3.55 -8.14
C PHE A 14 13.79 2.51 -7.41
N ILE A 15 12.54 2.32 -7.84
CA ILE A 15 11.63 1.36 -7.23
C ILE A 15 12.04 -0.09 -7.54
N ALA A 16 12.53 -0.35 -8.75
CA ALA A 16 13.00 -1.67 -9.15
C ALA A 16 14.19 -2.12 -8.28
N ASP A 17 15.21 -1.27 -8.15
CA ASP A 17 16.41 -1.58 -7.36
C ASP A 17 16.12 -1.77 -5.87
N ARG A 18 15.21 -0.96 -5.31
CA ARG A 18 14.75 -1.13 -3.93
C ARG A 18 14.05 -2.47 -3.71
N ARG A 19 13.23 -2.92 -4.68
CA ARG A 19 12.55 -4.24 -4.61
C ARG A 19 13.55 -5.38 -4.73
N LEU A 20 14.51 -5.29 -5.65
CA LEU A 20 15.59 -6.28 -5.80
C LEU A 20 16.37 -6.43 -4.49
N THR A 21 16.81 -5.31 -3.91
CA THR A 21 17.54 -5.30 -2.64
C THR A 21 16.71 -5.92 -1.50
N THR A 22 15.40 -5.65 -1.46
CA THR A 22 14.49 -6.24 -0.45
C THR A 22 14.36 -7.75 -0.60
N CYS A 23 14.52 -8.27 -1.82
CA CYS A 23 14.58 -9.70 -2.12
C CYS A 23 15.98 -10.30 -1.92
N GLY A 24 16.97 -9.54 -1.45
CA GLY A 24 18.36 -10.00 -1.30
C GLY A 24 19.11 -10.16 -2.63
N LEU A 25 18.62 -9.53 -3.70
CA LEU A 25 19.26 -9.49 -5.01
C LEU A 25 20.03 -8.18 -5.18
N ASP A 26 21.05 -8.23 -6.04
CA ASP A 26 21.81 -7.03 -6.39
C ASP A 26 20.94 -6.04 -7.18
N PRO A 27 21.11 -4.72 -6.96
CA PRO A 27 20.49 -3.68 -7.79
C PRO A 27 20.86 -3.84 -9.26
N LEU A 28 19.93 -3.52 -10.16
CA LEU A 28 20.14 -3.57 -11.60
C LEU A 28 20.92 -2.34 -12.10
N VAL A 29 20.55 -1.15 -11.61
CA VAL A 29 21.17 0.12 -12.04
C VAL A 29 22.12 0.66 -10.96
N GLY A 30 21.81 0.50 -9.68
CA GLY A 30 22.67 0.84 -8.55
C GLY A 30 22.22 2.10 -7.82
N ASP A 31 23.10 3.11 -7.74
CA ASP A 31 22.92 4.35 -6.96
C ASP A 31 21.89 5.31 -7.59
N VAL A 32 20.67 4.81 -7.81
CA VAL A 32 19.53 5.56 -8.34
C VAL A 32 18.86 6.29 -7.19
N LYS A 33 18.57 7.58 -7.38
CA LYS A 33 17.89 8.43 -6.40
C LYS A 33 16.42 8.59 -6.76
N ASN A 34 15.57 8.75 -5.75
CA ASN A 34 14.16 9.04 -5.95
C ASN A 34 13.97 10.49 -6.46
N PRO A 35 13.48 10.70 -7.70
CA PRO A 35 13.23 12.05 -8.22
C PRO A 35 11.94 12.67 -7.66
N PHE A 36 11.07 11.89 -7.01
CA PHE A 36 9.79 12.35 -6.44
C PHE A 36 9.72 12.09 -4.93
N PRO A 37 10.49 12.81 -4.09
CA PRO A 37 10.41 12.66 -2.63
C PRO A 37 9.00 12.98 -2.09
N TRP A 38 8.28 13.91 -2.73
CA TRP A 38 6.90 14.28 -2.40
C TRP A 38 5.86 13.20 -2.71
N LEU A 39 6.18 12.21 -3.55
CA LEU A 39 5.23 11.15 -3.92
C LEU A 39 4.96 10.21 -2.73
N ALA A 40 5.93 10.03 -1.83
CA ALA A 40 5.74 9.29 -0.60
C ALA A 40 4.63 9.93 0.26
N GLU A 41 4.64 11.26 0.37
CA GLU A 41 3.62 12.01 1.11
C GLU A 41 2.22 11.83 0.52
N MET A 42 2.09 11.71 -0.80
CA MET A 42 0.78 11.48 -1.44
C MET A 42 0.29 10.03 -1.37
N ILE A 43 1.19 9.05 -1.31
CA ILE A 43 0.84 7.63 -1.20
C ILE A 43 0.51 7.25 0.25
N ASP A 44 1.21 7.83 1.23
CA ASP A 44 0.96 7.62 2.67
C ASP A 44 -0.25 8.39 3.21
N ILE A 45 -0.89 9.25 2.40
CA ILE A 45 -2.26 9.67 2.68
C ILE A 45 -3.13 8.42 2.60
N LYS A 46 -3.32 7.77 3.76
CA LYS A 46 -4.36 6.78 3.98
C LYS A 46 -5.61 7.33 3.32
N LYS A 47 -6.08 6.65 2.28
CA LYS A 47 -7.48 6.70 1.91
C LYS A 47 -8.22 6.15 3.12
N GLU A 48 -8.51 7.01 4.09
CA GLU A 48 -9.64 6.79 4.98
C GLU A 48 -10.84 6.73 4.04
N GLN A 49 -11.17 5.52 3.60
CA GLN A 49 -12.43 5.27 2.93
C GLN A 49 -13.48 5.79 3.91
N ASN A 50 -14.20 6.83 3.50
CA ASN A 50 -15.31 7.34 4.28
C ASN A 50 -16.20 6.14 4.60
N PHE A 51 -16.51 5.94 5.88
CA PHE A 51 -17.33 4.83 6.39
C PHE A 51 -18.64 4.62 5.60
N PHE A 52 -19.09 5.64 4.87
CA PHE A 52 -20.29 5.66 4.03
C PHE A 52 -20.10 5.21 2.58
N GLU A 53 -18.86 4.95 2.14
CA GLU A 53 -18.55 4.52 0.77
C GLU A 53 -18.42 2.99 0.60
N GLY A 54 -18.53 2.23 1.69
CA GLY A 54 -18.56 0.77 1.70
C GLY A 54 -19.95 0.23 1.34
N ARG A 55 -20.03 -0.74 0.41
CA ARG A 55 -21.31 -1.39 0.05
C ARG A 55 -21.84 -2.21 1.23
N VAL A 56 -23.15 -2.11 1.47
CA VAL A 56 -23.95 -2.67 2.60
C VAL A 56 -23.73 -4.17 2.88
N THR A 57 -23.15 -4.93 1.97
CA THR A 57 -22.89 -6.38 2.09
C THR A 57 -21.88 -6.78 3.17
N GLU A 58 -21.02 -5.88 3.67
CA GLU A 58 -20.02 -6.22 4.69
C GLU A 58 -20.56 -6.22 6.14
N TYR A 59 -21.72 -5.62 6.42
CA TYR A 59 -22.27 -5.61 7.79
C TYR A 59 -22.81 -6.96 8.26
N GLN A 60 -23.19 -7.85 7.34
CA GLN A 60 -23.89 -9.09 7.72
C GLN A 60 -22.97 -10.15 8.34
N LYS A 61 -21.64 -10.01 8.22
CA LYS A 61 -20.69 -11.03 8.70
C LYS A 61 -20.37 -10.92 10.20
N SER A 62 -20.73 -9.82 10.85
CA SER A 62 -20.40 -9.57 12.27
C SER A 62 -21.47 -10.01 13.27
N THR A 63 -22.62 -10.54 12.82
CA THR A 63 -23.74 -10.96 13.71
C THR A 63 -24.01 -12.46 13.70
N ALA A 64 -23.07 -13.27 13.20
CA ALA A 64 -23.18 -14.73 13.23
C ALA A 64 -22.18 -15.36 14.23
N LEU A 65 -22.14 -14.84 15.45
CA LEU A 65 -21.71 -15.60 16.63
C LEU A 65 -22.97 -15.85 17.44
N GLY A 66 -23.63 -16.96 17.14
CA GLY A 66 -24.77 -17.44 17.92
C GLY A 66 -24.32 -17.80 19.33
N ASN A 67 -25.20 -17.51 20.29
CA ASN A 67 -25.04 -17.78 21.72
C ASN A 67 -24.48 -19.19 21.97
N ILE A 68 -23.32 -19.27 22.58
CA ILE A 68 -22.87 -20.44 23.33
C ILE A 68 -23.00 -19.99 24.78
N ASP A 69 -24.11 -20.35 25.42
CA ASP A 69 -24.34 -20.12 26.84
C ASP A 69 -24.26 -21.48 27.56
N ASP A 70 -23.71 -21.41 28.77
CA ASP A 70 -23.09 -22.45 29.60
C ASP A 70 -23.84 -23.79 29.76
N ASP A 71 -23.11 -24.90 29.54
CA ASP A 71 -23.36 -26.21 30.16
C ASP A 71 -22.00 -26.77 30.63
N ASP A 72 -21.53 -26.38 31.84
CA ASP A 72 -20.69 -27.17 32.76
C ASP A 72 -20.20 -26.33 33.98
N LEU A 73 -21.07 -26.17 35.00
CA LEU A 73 -20.72 -26.18 36.45
C LEU A 73 -21.96 -26.25 37.36
#